data_AF-A0A7U5YLC5-F1
#
_entry.id   AF-A0A7U5YLC5-F1
#
_cell.length_a   1.000
_cell.length_b   1.000
_cell.length_c   1.000
_cell.angle_alpha   90.00
_cell.angle_beta   90.00
_cell.angle_gamma   90.00
#
_symmetry.space_group_name_H-M   'P 1'
#
loop_
_entity.id
_entity.type
_entity.pdbx_description
1 polymer ?
#
loop_
_entity_poly.entity_id
_entity_poly.type
_entity_poly.pdbx_seq_one_letter_code
_entity_poly.pdbx_strand_id
1 'polypeptide(L)'
;MTLLEIIIVLGIIGTIAAGVVILAQRAYDSKAMTDLTTNVNTIRTAMKDAYGSTGIYPLPAGTATAALNDQTIIGAAGQATPIGKLIALGKLSRDEAKNNISNDFISAGSGDISANGVQKGYFIEINGLTQQQCRNVLLQAGNSFDYVEVTNNAPAGSYNYDNTSVELYHALSGVTAAQAGTGNTPGTPAILTGSGVFRSLATDGNTLITADGVITACTDDANNSVVLGSR
;
A
#
# COMPACT_ATOMS: atom_id res chain seq x y z
N MET A 1 -18.60 -27.90 45.61
CA MET A 1 -18.60 -27.44 44.21
C MET A 1 -19.46 -28.38 43.40
N THR A 2 -20.54 -27.86 42.83
CA THR A 2 -21.44 -28.64 41.98
C THR A 2 -21.01 -28.53 40.52
N LEU A 3 -21.32 -29.56 39.72
CA LEU A 3 -21.01 -29.60 38.29
C LEU A 3 -21.61 -28.39 37.53
N LEU A 4 -22.74 -27.87 38.03
CA LEU A 4 -23.41 -26.69 37.48
C LEU A 4 -22.62 -25.39 37.68
N GLU A 5 -22.00 -25.18 38.84
CA GLU A 5 -21.16 -24.00 39.09
C GLU A 5 -19.95 -23.96 38.15
N ILE A 6 -19.35 -25.10 37.86
CA ILE A 6 -18.16 -25.19 36.99
C ILE A 6 -18.53 -24.89 35.53
N ILE A 7 -19.69 -25.35 35.04
CA ILE A 7 -20.14 -25.07 33.66
C ILE A 7 -20.43 -23.58 33.45
N ILE A 8 -21.05 -22.91 34.42
CA ILE A 8 -21.34 -21.48 34.33
C ILE A 8 -20.03 -20.68 34.29
N VAL A 9 -19.07 -21.02 35.15
CA VAL A 9 -17.75 -20.38 35.17
C VAL A 9 -17.01 -20.58 33.84
N LEU A 10 -17.00 -21.80 33.30
CA LEU A 10 -16.40 -22.07 31.99
C LEU A 10 -17.10 -21.33 30.85
N GLY A 11 -18.43 -21.20 30.91
CA GLY A 11 -19.21 -20.45 29.92
C GLY A 11 -18.89 -18.95 29.91
N ILE A 12 -18.74 -18.34 31.09
CA ILE A 12 -18.37 -16.92 31.21
C ILE A 12 -16.92 -16.71 30.76
N ILE A 13 -15.99 -17.57 31.17
CA ILE A 13 -14.58 -17.47 30.73
C ILE A 13 -14.48 -17.62 29.21
N GLY A 14 -15.24 -18.56 28.62
CA GLY A 14 -15.26 -18.78 27.17
C GLY A 14 -15.73 -17.55 26.38
N THR A 15 -16.81 -16.89 26.83
CA THR A 15 -17.34 -15.70 26.15
C THR A 15 -16.44 -14.47 26.30
N ILE A 16 -15.81 -14.28 27.48
CA ILE A 16 -14.84 -13.20 27.69
C ILE A 16 -13.59 -13.42 26.85
N ALA A 17 -13.04 -14.65 26.80
CA ALA A 17 -11.86 -14.96 26.01
C ALA A 17 -12.09 -14.70 24.51
N ALA A 18 -13.24 -15.12 23.97
CA ALA A 18 -13.60 -14.85 22.58
C ALA A 18 -13.72 -13.33 22.30
N GLY A 19 -14.35 -12.58 23.21
CA GLY A 19 -14.46 -11.13 23.10
C GLY A 19 -13.11 -10.41 23.07
N VAL A 20 -12.18 -10.79 23.96
CA VAL A 20 -10.85 -10.16 24.06
C VAL A 20 -9.99 -10.46 22.83
N VAL A 21 -10.05 -11.68 22.27
CA VAL A 21 -9.28 -12.03 21.06
C VAL A 21 -9.69 -11.18 19.86
N ILE A 22 -10.99 -10.99 19.66
CA ILE A 22 -11.50 -10.18 18.53
C ILE A 22 -11.11 -8.71 18.70
N LEU A 23 -11.23 -8.17 19.92
CA LEU A 23 -10.84 -6.79 20.21
C LEU A 23 -9.33 -6.59 20.03
N ALA A 24 -8.51 -7.55 20.46
CA ALA A 24 -7.07 -7.51 20.28
C ALA A 24 -6.68 -7.56 18.80
N GLN A 25 -7.26 -8.47 18.02
CA GLN A 25 -7.00 -8.57 16.58
C GLN A 25 -7.33 -7.27 15.85
N ARG A 26 -8.52 -6.68 16.11
CA ARG A 26 -8.89 -5.38 15.53
C ARG A 26 -7.92 -4.26 15.92
N ALA A 27 -7.44 -4.25 17.15
CA ALA A 27 -6.46 -3.26 17.60
C ALA A 27 -5.10 -3.44 16.91
N TYR A 28 -4.64 -4.68 16.72
CA TYR A 28 -3.41 -4.97 16.00
C TYR A 28 -3.52 -4.59 14.52
N ASP A 29 -4.63 -4.92 13.84
CA ASP A 29 -4.86 -4.53 12.45
C ASP A 29 -4.90 -3.01 12.29
N SER A 30 -5.59 -2.31 13.19
CA SER A 30 -5.65 -0.84 13.18
C SER A 30 -4.28 -0.21 13.42
N LYS A 31 -3.46 -0.80 14.30
CA LYS A 31 -2.09 -0.34 14.54
C LYS A 31 -1.22 -0.57 13.33
N ALA A 32 -1.26 -1.77 12.74
CA ALA A 32 -0.49 -2.11 11.54
C ALA A 32 -0.81 -1.16 10.37
N MET A 33 -2.08 -0.80 10.16
CA MET A 33 -2.47 0.19 9.14
C MET A 33 -1.89 1.59 9.41
N THR A 34 -1.92 2.03 10.67
CA THR A 34 -1.43 3.35 11.07
C THR A 34 0.08 3.45 10.90
N ASP A 35 0.79 2.41 11.36
CA ASP A 35 2.25 2.30 11.24
C ASP A 35 2.64 2.22 9.75
N LEU A 36 1.92 1.42 8.94
CA LEU A 36 2.15 1.34 7.49
C LEU A 36 1.98 2.70 6.79
N THR A 37 0.91 3.42 7.09
CA THR A 37 0.67 4.75 6.50
C THR A 37 1.78 5.74 6.88
N THR A 38 2.30 5.64 8.11
CA THR A 38 3.45 6.43 8.56
C THR A 38 4.71 6.04 7.79
N ASN A 39 5.02 4.75 7.71
CA ASN A 39 6.16 4.21 6.97
C ASN A 39 6.17 4.62 5.49
N VAL A 40 5.01 4.56 4.82
CA VAL A 40 4.86 5.01 3.43
C VAL A 40 5.23 6.49 3.27
N ASN A 41 4.81 7.36 4.20
CA ASN A 41 5.15 8.78 4.17
C ASN A 41 6.63 9.03 4.52
N THR A 42 7.21 8.23 5.41
CA THR A 42 8.65 8.28 5.70
C THR A 42 9.46 7.89 4.45
N ILE A 43 9.11 6.78 3.79
CA ILE A 43 9.75 6.35 2.54
C ILE A 43 9.58 7.41 1.45
N ARG A 44 8.39 8.00 1.31
CA ARG A 44 8.13 9.10 0.39
C ARG A 44 9.12 10.25 0.58
N THR A 45 9.31 10.67 1.83
CA THR A 45 10.24 11.75 2.18
C THR A 45 11.69 11.35 1.91
N ALA A 46 12.09 10.14 2.30
CA ALA A 46 13.44 9.61 2.09
C ALA A 46 13.79 9.48 0.59
N MET A 47 12.85 9.02 -0.24
CA MET A 47 13.01 8.93 -1.69
C MET A 47 13.22 10.32 -2.30
N LYS A 48 12.42 11.31 -1.91
CA LYS A 48 12.54 12.67 -2.43
C LYS A 48 13.83 13.35 -1.97
N ASP A 49 14.24 13.12 -0.73
CA ASP A 49 15.49 13.68 -0.20
C ASP A 49 16.74 13.06 -0.87
N ALA A 50 16.74 11.74 -1.08
CA ALA A 50 17.88 11.04 -1.68
C ALA A 50 18.02 11.29 -3.20
N TYR A 51 16.90 11.33 -3.93
CA TYR A 51 16.90 11.31 -5.41
C TYR A 51 16.20 12.53 -6.05
N GLY A 52 15.50 13.35 -5.28
CA GLY A 52 14.73 14.48 -5.81
C GLY A 52 15.57 15.59 -6.42
N SER A 53 16.84 15.74 -6.01
CA SER A 53 17.76 16.74 -6.56
C SER A 53 18.28 16.36 -7.95
N THR A 54 18.50 15.06 -8.20
CA THR A 54 18.93 14.54 -9.50
C THR A 54 17.74 14.30 -10.43
N GLY A 55 16.57 14.03 -9.86
CA GLY A 55 15.38 13.61 -10.60
C GLY A 55 15.56 12.26 -11.27
N ILE A 56 16.53 11.45 -10.83
CA ILE A 56 16.81 10.10 -11.32
C ILE A 56 16.56 9.14 -10.17
N TYR A 57 15.43 8.45 -10.23
CA TYR A 57 15.06 7.43 -9.25
C TYR A 57 15.58 6.06 -9.69
N PRO A 58 15.97 5.19 -8.76
CA PRO A 58 16.45 3.86 -9.11
C PRO A 58 15.30 3.00 -9.65
N LEU A 59 15.59 2.14 -10.63
CA LEU A 59 14.66 1.10 -11.05
C LEU A 59 14.30 0.20 -9.86
N PRO A 60 13.08 -0.36 -9.83
CA PRO A 60 12.74 -1.34 -8.82
C PRO A 60 13.63 -2.59 -8.92
N ALA A 61 13.58 -3.37 -7.83
CA ALA A 61 14.22 -4.68 -7.73
C ALA A 61 13.33 -5.59 -6.88
N GLY A 62 12.10 -5.82 -7.32
CA GLY A 62 11.03 -6.49 -6.55
C GLY A 62 11.42 -7.89 -6.06
N THR A 63 11.94 -8.73 -6.94
CA THR A 63 12.41 -10.09 -6.62
C THR A 63 13.54 -10.08 -5.60
N ALA A 64 14.51 -9.18 -5.78
CA ALA A 64 15.59 -9.00 -4.83
C ALA A 64 15.08 -8.47 -3.49
N THR A 65 14.11 -7.56 -3.49
CA THR A 65 13.49 -6.95 -2.29
C THR A 65 12.71 -7.99 -1.49
N ALA A 66 11.92 -8.83 -2.16
CA ALA A 66 11.17 -9.91 -1.53
C ALA A 66 12.08 -10.98 -0.88
N ALA A 67 13.31 -11.15 -1.37
CA ALA A 67 14.28 -12.07 -0.80
C ALA A 67 15.04 -11.52 0.42
N LEU A 68 14.82 -10.25 0.80
CA LEU A 68 15.54 -9.62 1.91
C LEU A 68 14.98 -10.03 3.27
N ASN A 69 15.86 -10.02 4.27
CA ASN A 69 15.53 -10.18 5.68
C ASN A 69 16.35 -9.19 6.52
N ASP A 70 16.14 -9.19 7.83
CA ASP A 70 16.74 -8.21 8.75
C ASP A 70 18.27 -8.24 8.79
N GLN A 71 18.88 -9.35 8.36
CA GLN A 71 20.33 -9.52 8.26
C GLN A 71 20.85 -9.12 6.88
N THR A 72 20.14 -9.42 5.80
CA THR A 72 20.62 -9.18 4.44
C THR A 72 20.36 -7.74 3.95
N ILE A 73 19.39 -7.04 4.53
CA ILE A 73 19.03 -5.65 4.19
C ILE A 73 20.18 -4.65 4.40
N ILE A 74 21.09 -4.92 5.33
CA ILE A 74 22.26 -4.07 5.61
C ILE A 74 23.51 -4.44 4.78
N GLY A 75 23.44 -5.55 4.03
CA GLY A 75 24.55 -6.07 3.24
C GLY A 75 24.50 -5.65 1.78
N ALA A 76 25.36 -6.27 0.97
CA ALA A 76 25.41 -6.03 -0.48
C ALA A 76 24.08 -6.35 -1.19
N ALA A 77 23.34 -7.35 -0.70
CA ALA A 77 22.02 -7.71 -1.23
C ALA A 77 21.00 -6.58 -1.04
N GLY A 78 20.94 -5.95 0.15
CA GLY A 78 20.11 -4.78 0.38
C GLY A 78 20.53 -3.57 -0.45
N GLN A 79 21.84 -3.33 -0.61
CA GLN A 79 22.35 -2.23 -1.45
C GLN A 79 22.01 -2.38 -2.94
N ALA A 80 21.58 -3.56 -3.38
CA ALA A 80 21.08 -3.77 -4.74
C ALA A 80 19.65 -3.23 -4.93
N THR A 81 18.86 -3.07 -3.85
CA THR A 81 17.46 -2.62 -3.91
C THR A 81 17.31 -1.14 -3.55
N PRO A 82 16.29 -0.44 -4.08
CA PRO A 82 16.04 0.97 -3.74
C PRO A 82 15.89 1.23 -2.23
N ILE A 83 15.08 0.41 -1.55
CA ILE A 83 14.87 0.56 -0.10
C ILE A 83 16.14 0.26 0.70
N GLY A 84 16.90 -0.78 0.34
CA GLY A 84 18.15 -1.07 1.06
C GLY A 84 19.22 0.02 0.84
N LYS A 85 19.22 0.71 -0.31
CA LYS A 85 20.05 1.92 -0.51
C LYS A 85 19.63 3.05 0.44
N LEU A 86 18.34 3.31 0.62
CA LEU A 86 17.88 4.34 1.58
C LEU A 86 18.32 4.04 3.01
N ILE A 87 18.26 2.76 3.41
CA ILE A 87 18.74 2.31 4.72
C ILE A 87 20.26 2.49 4.83
N ALA A 88 21.01 2.10 3.81
CA ALA A 88 22.47 2.27 3.78
C ALA A 88 22.90 3.76 3.81
N LEU A 89 22.07 4.66 3.27
CA LEU A 89 22.25 6.11 3.35
C LEU A 89 21.82 6.71 4.69
N GLY A 90 21.26 5.91 5.61
CA GLY A 90 20.75 6.36 6.90
C GLY A 90 19.49 7.22 6.82
N LYS A 91 18.78 7.19 5.67
CA LYS A 91 17.55 7.95 5.44
C LYS A 91 16.29 7.24 5.92
N LEU A 92 16.41 5.94 6.20
CA LEU A 92 15.33 5.06 6.59
C LEU A 92 15.85 4.02 7.59
N SER A 93 15.12 3.74 8.65
CA SER A 93 15.42 2.60 9.53
C SER A 93 14.82 1.31 8.97
N ARG A 94 15.26 0.15 9.51
CA ARG A 94 14.75 -1.16 9.08
C ARG A 94 13.24 -1.31 9.35
N ASP A 95 12.77 -0.81 10.49
CA ASP A 95 11.37 -0.93 10.89
C ASP A 95 10.46 -0.02 10.05
N GLU A 96 10.95 1.17 9.67
CA GLU A 96 10.23 2.08 8.78
C GLU A 96 10.17 1.57 7.33
N ALA A 97 11.08 0.68 6.95
CA ALA A 97 11.13 0.06 5.63
C ALA A 97 10.21 -1.15 5.47
N LYS A 98 9.65 -1.68 6.56
CA LYS A 98 8.81 -2.88 6.54
C LYS A 98 7.34 -2.59 6.35
N ASN A 99 6.70 -3.48 5.62
CA ASN A 99 5.25 -3.65 5.62
C ASN A 99 4.87 -4.55 6.80
N ASN A 100 4.28 -3.97 7.85
CA ASN A 100 3.88 -4.72 9.04
C ASN A 100 2.71 -5.70 8.80
N ILE A 101 2.12 -5.71 7.61
CA ILE A 101 1.05 -6.65 7.22
C ILE A 101 1.66 -7.91 6.60
N SER A 102 2.46 -7.77 5.53
CA SER A 102 3.08 -8.90 4.83
C SER A 102 4.39 -9.37 5.47
N ASN A 103 4.96 -8.56 6.36
CA ASN A 103 6.30 -8.71 6.94
C ASN A 103 7.46 -8.66 5.93
N ASP A 104 7.19 -8.16 4.72
CA ASP A 104 8.20 -7.89 3.70
C ASP A 104 8.74 -6.45 3.81
N PHE A 105 9.92 -6.21 3.23
CA PHE A 105 10.37 -4.83 3.00
C PHE A 105 9.60 -4.23 1.83
N ILE A 106 9.01 -3.05 2.03
CA ILE A 106 8.25 -2.33 0.99
C ILE A 106 9.11 -2.20 -0.28
N SER A 107 8.50 -2.40 -1.46
CA SER A 107 9.20 -2.18 -2.73
C SER A 107 9.06 -0.72 -3.14
N ALA A 108 10.12 -0.17 -3.74
CA ALA A 108 10.10 1.17 -4.30
C ALA A 108 10.89 1.16 -5.61
N GLY A 109 10.61 2.12 -6.48
CA GLY A 109 11.31 2.24 -7.75
C GLY A 109 10.96 3.51 -8.51
N SER A 110 11.44 3.61 -9.74
CA SER A 110 11.21 4.75 -10.62
C SER A 110 9.81 4.74 -11.22
N GLY A 111 9.27 5.93 -11.45
CA GLY A 111 8.03 6.15 -12.18
C GLY A 111 8.25 7.14 -13.33
N ASP A 112 7.68 6.83 -14.49
CA ASP A 112 7.68 7.70 -15.65
C ASP A 112 6.53 8.69 -15.58
N ILE A 113 6.83 9.97 -15.73
CA ILE A 113 5.82 11.04 -15.68
C ILE A 113 5.24 11.38 -17.06
N SER A 114 5.80 10.82 -18.12
CA SER A 114 5.35 11.00 -19.50
C SER A 114 5.88 9.90 -20.41
N ALA A 115 5.23 9.71 -21.57
CA ALA A 115 5.60 8.73 -22.60
C ALA A 115 7.03 8.88 -23.17
N ASN A 116 7.70 10.00 -22.92
CA ASN A 116 9.06 10.25 -23.38
C ASN A 116 10.14 9.63 -22.45
N GLY A 117 9.77 8.72 -21.54
CA GLY A 117 10.70 8.06 -20.62
C GLY A 117 11.31 9.01 -19.58
N VAL A 118 10.56 10.03 -19.19
CA VAL A 118 11.02 10.98 -18.16
C VAL A 118 10.82 10.32 -16.79
N GLN A 119 11.83 9.60 -16.34
CA GLN A 119 11.90 8.90 -15.04
C GLN A 119 12.11 9.87 -13.85
N LYS A 120 11.25 10.90 -13.78
CA LYS A 120 11.28 11.92 -12.72
C LYS A 120 10.29 11.65 -11.60
N GLY A 121 9.61 10.50 -11.63
CA GLY A 121 8.76 10.05 -10.55
C GLY A 121 9.35 8.83 -9.84
N TYR A 122 8.67 8.45 -8.77
CA TYR A 122 8.90 7.22 -8.05
C TYR A 122 7.58 6.61 -7.62
N PHE A 123 7.63 5.34 -7.26
CA PHE A 123 6.52 4.63 -6.66
C PHE A 123 6.95 3.87 -5.41
N ILE A 124 5.95 3.51 -4.63
CA ILE A 124 6.02 2.67 -3.45
C ILE A 124 4.95 1.59 -3.62
N GLU A 125 5.33 0.32 -3.56
CA GLU A 125 4.42 -0.81 -3.67
C GLU A 125 4.30 -1.55 -2.33
N ILE A 126 3.06 -1.73 -1.90
CA ILE A 126 2.68 -2.42 -0.67
C ILE A 126 1.95 -3.70 -1.06
N ASN A 127 2.56 -4.86 -0.83
CA ASN A 127 2.06 -6.16 -1.25
C ASN A 127 1.33 -6.92 -0.12
N GLY A 128 0.74 -8.07 -0.49
CA GLY A 128 0.17 -9.03 0.46
C GLY A 128 -1.02 -8.49 1.25
N LEU A 129 -1.81 -7.60 0.66
CA LEU A 129 -2.95 -6.98 1.31
C LEU A 129 -4.20 -7.84 1.11
N THR A 130 -4.93 -8.06 2.19
CA THR A 130 -6.33 -8.51 2.08
C THR A 130 -7.20 -7.40 1.50
N GLN A 131 -8.39 -7.75 1.01
CA GLN A 131 -9.36 -6.78 0.50
C GLN A 131 -9.60 -5.59 1.46
N GLN A 132 -9.77 -5.87 2.76
CA GLN A 132 -10.05 -4.84 3.77
C GLN A 132 -8.84 -3.92 3.98
N GLN A 133 -7.64 -4.50 4.03
CA GLN A 133 -6.40 -3.74 4.22
C GLN A 133 -6.10 -2.88 3.00
N CYS A 134 -6.29 -3.41 1.79
CA CYS A 134 -6.16 -2.67 0.54
C CYS A 134 -7.07 -1.44 0.52
N ARG A 135 -8.37 -1.58 0.83
CA ARG A 135 -9.32 -0.45 0.92
C ARG A 135 -8.92 0.56 1.98
N ASN A 136 -8.44 0.12 3.13
CA ASN A 136 -7.97 1.01 4.19
C ASN A 136 -6.74 1.83 3.78
N VAL A 137 -5.80 1.23 3.03
CA VAL A 137 -4.64 1.94 2.48
C VAL A 137 -5.10 2.99 1.45
N LEU A 138 -6.03 2.64 0.56
CA LEU A 138 -6.59 3.57 -0.42
C LEU A 138 -7.22 4.80 0.25
N LEU A 139 -7.98 4.60 1.33
CA LEU A 139 -8.65 5.68 2.04
C LEU A 139 -7.69 6.58 2.84
N GLN A 140 -6.63 6.02 3.40
CA GLN A 140 -5.69 6.77 4.24
C GLN A 140 -4.60 7.49 3.42
N ALA A 141 -4.05 6.82 2.40
CA ALA A 141 -2.91 7.32 1.65
C ALA A 141 -3.24 7.71 0.21
N GLY A 142 -4.24 7.09 -0.43
CA GLY A 142 -4.45 7.18 -1.88
C GLY A 142 -4.59 8.62 -2.40
N ASN A 143 -5.37 9.47 -1.71
CA ASN A 143 -5.56 10.87 -2.14
C ASN A 143 -4.33 11.76 -1.95
N SER A 144 -3.31 11.33 -1.20
CA SER A 144 -2.07 12.08 -0.99
C SER A 144 -1.03 11.84 -2.09
N PHE A 145 -1.26 10.87 -2.97
CA PHE A 145 -0.39 10.50 -4.08
C PHE A 145 -0.99 10.93 -5.43
N ASP A 146 -0.10 11.21 -6.37
CA ASP A 146 -0.46 11.60 -7.75
C ASP A 146 -0.91 10.37 -8.56
N TYR A 147 -0.38 9.19 -8.24
CA TYR A 147 -0.71 7.92 -8.87
C TYR A 147 -1.13 6.89 -7.82
N VAL A 148 -2.19 6.13 -8.10
CA VAL A 148 -2.67 5.03 -7.28
C VAL A 148 -3.13 3.92 -8.19
N GLU A 149 -2.53 2.75 -8.04
CA GLU A 149 -2.91 1.52 -8.73
C GLU A 149 -3.11 0.40 -7.71
N VAL A 150 -4.10 -0.45 -7.97
CA VAL A 150 -4.29 -1.71 -7.26
C VAL A 150 -4.03 -2.84 -8.23
N THR A 151 -3.19 -3.79 -7.84
CA THR A 151 -2.91 -5.03 -8.58
C THR A 151 -3.45 -6.24 -7.82
N ASN A 152 -3.51 -7.41 -8.46
CA ASN A 152 -3.93 -8.68 -7.82
C ASN A 152 -2.96 -9.85 -8.06
N ASN A 153 -1.67 -9.57 -8.14
CA ASN A 153 -0.63 -10.56 -8.45
C ASN A 153 0.61 -10.41 -7.55
N ALA A 154 0.45 -9.73 -6.41
CA ALA A 154 1.53 -9.44 -5.48
C ALA A 154 1.15 -9.91 -4.06
N PRO A 155 1.10 -11.24 -3.83
CA PRO A 155 1.00 -11.80 -2.48
C PRO A 155 2.22 -11.43 -1.62
N ALA A 156 2.14 -11.72 -0.32
CA ALA A 156 3.32 -11.65 0.56
C ALA A 156 4.49 -12.45 -0.04
N GLY A 157 5.68 -11.88 -0.04
CA GLY A 157 6.88 -12.41 -0.69
C GLY A 157 6.97 -12.17 -2.20
N SER A 158 6.09 -11.35 -2.80
CA SER A 158 6.15 -10.99 -4.22
C SER A 158 5.72 -9.55 -4.47
N TYR A 159 6.24 -8.95 -5.54
CA TYR A 159 5.89 -7.61 -6.02
C TYR A 159 5.47 -7.67 -7.48
N ASN A 160 4.55 -6.80 -7.89
CA ASN A 160 4.14 -6.69 -9.30
C ASN A 160 5.27 -6.10 -10.14
N TYR A 161 6.00 -5.11 -9.61
CA TYR A 161 7.08 -4.44 -10.32
C TYR A 161 8.46 -4.92 -9.89
N ASP A 162 9.20 -5.55 -10.82
CA ASP A 162 10.54 -6.08 -10.54
C ASP A 162 11.67 -5.23 -11.11
N ASN A 163 11.68 -4.91 -12.41
CA ASN A 163 12.79 -4.22 -13.08
C ASN A 163 12.35 -3.15 -14.09
N THR A 164 11.05 -2.83 -14.10
CA THR A 164 10.44 -1.85 -14.99
C THR A 164 9.93 -0.66 -14.20
N SER A 165 10.09 0.53 -14.77
CA SER A 165 9.49 1.76 -14.25
C SER A 165 7.96 1.70 -14.37
N VAL A 166 7.26 2.36 -13.43
CA VAL A 166 5.79 2.47 -13.46
C VAL A 166 5.38 3.67 -14.29
N GLU A 167 4.43 3.49 -15.20
CA GLU A 167 3.89 4.59 -15.99
C GLU A 167 2.87 5.41 -15.18
N LEU A 168 3.34 6.49 -14.52
CA LEU A 168 2.46 7.32 -13.69
C LEU A 168 1.41 8.09 -14.50
N TYR A 169 1.55 8.13 -15.82
CA TYR A 169 0.64 8.74 -16.78
C TYR A 169 -0.32 7.73 -17.43
N HIS A 170 -0.34 6.48 -16.97
CA HIS A 170 -1.22 5.45 -17.52
C HIS A 170 -2.69 5.85 -17.42
N ALA A 171 -3.48 5.49 -18.42
CA ALA A 171 -4.92 5.75 -18.41
C ALA A 171 -5.59 5.03 -17.23
N LEU A 172 -6.64 5.64 -16.69
CA LEU A 172 -7.41 5.04 -15.61
C LEU A 172 -8.02 3.70 -16.03
N SER A 173 -8.08 2.76 -15.11
CA SER A 173 -8.74 1.46 -15.30
C SER A 173 -9.45 1.05 -14.02
N GLY A 174 -10.60 0.37 -14.15
CA GLY A 174 -11.45 0.03 -13.00
C GLY A 174 -12.12 1.26 -12.34
N VAL A 175 -12.17 2.41 -13.02
CA VAL A 175 -12.82 3.63 -12.53
C VAL A 175 -14.09 3.93 -13.32
N THR A 176 -15.21 4.07 -12.63
CA THR A 176 -16.40 4.75 -13.14
C THR A 176 -16.38 6.18 -12.62
N ALA A 177 -16.36 7.16 -13.52
CA ALA A 177 -16.22 8.56 -13.15
C ALA A 177 -17.36 9.05 -12.25
N ALA A 178 -17.02 9.97 -11.33
CA ALA A 178 -18.00 10.66 -10.52
C ALA A 178 -18.96 11.47 -11.38
N GLN A 179 -20.23 11.56 -10.99
CA GLN A 179 -21.19 12.46 -11.63
C GLN A 179 -21.34 13.71 -10.78
N ALA A 180 -21.14 14.88 -11.40
CA ALA A 180 -21.40 16.15 -10.75
C ALA A 180 -22.88 16.25 -10.37
N GLY A 181 -23.15 16.79 -9.17
CA GLY A 181 -24.50 17.14 -8.79
C GLY A 181 -25.06 18.24 -9.66
N THR A 182 -26.38 18.27 -9.84
CA THR A 182 -27.07 19.45 -10.34
C THR A 182 -27.58 20.24 -9.13
N GLY A 183 -27.96 21.52 -9.30
CA GLY A 183 -28.31 22.40 -8.17
C GLY A 183 -29.33 21.85 -7.15
N ASN A 184 -30.09 20.81 -7.53
CA ASN A 184 -31.06 20.14 -6.66
C ASN A 184 -30.79 18.63 -6.43
N THR A 185 -29.77 18.04 -7.04
CA THR A 185 -29.43 16.61 -6.89
C THR A 185 -27.97 16.46 -6.47
N PRO A 186 -27.67 15.81 -5.34
CA PRO A 186 -26.30 15.48 -4.98
C PRO A 186 -25.60 14.71 -6.10
N GLY A 187 -24.30 14.96 -6.28
CA GLY A 187 -23.48 14.17 -7.20
C GLY A 187 -23.21 12.76 -6.67
N THR A 188 -22.72 11.88 -7.53
CA THR A 188 -22.28 10.54 -7.14
C THR A 188 -20.75 10.47 -7.13
N PRO A 189 -20.14 9.80 -6.13
CA PRO A 189 -18.70 9.60 -6.12
C PRO A 189 -18.26 8.66 -7.26
N ALA A 190 -16.97 8.71 -7.60
CA ALA A 190 -16.38 7.74 -8.51
C ALA A 190 -16.41 6.34 -7.89
N ILE A 191 -16.67 5.31 -8.69
CA ILE A 191 -16.70 3.92 -8.24
C ILE A 191 -15.44 3.22 -8.74
N LEU A 192 -14.72 2.57 -7.82
CA LEU A 192 -13.48 1.85 -8.07
C LEU A 192 -13.77 0.35 -8.00
N THR A 193 -13.37 -0.42 -9.01
CA THR A 193 -13.75 -1.84 -9.14
C THR A 193 -12.52 -2.72 -9.32
N GLY A 194 -12.39 -3.74 -8.45
CA GLY A 194 -11.35 -4.74 -8.53
C GLY A 194 -9.95 -4.13 -8.50
N SER A 195 -9.13 -4.50 -9.49
CA SER A 195 -7.76 -4.00 -9.68
C SER A 195 -7.73 -3.05 -10.87
N GLY A 196 -6.89 -2.02 -10.80
CA GLY A 196 -6.73 -1.03 -11.85
C GLY A 196 -6.01 0.24 -11.39
N VAL A 197 -5.85 1.16 -12.32
CA VAL A 197 -5.25 2.48 -12.10
C VAL A 197 -6.37 3.44 -11.71
N PHE A 198 -6.43 3.78 -10.41
CA PHE A 198 -7.49 4.60 -9.86
C PHE A 198 -7.17 6.09 -9.89
N ARG A 199 -5.88 6.44 -9.76
CA ARG A 199 -5.39 7.81 -9.89
C ARG A 199 -4.14 7.83 -10.76
N SER A 200 -3.99 8.81 -11.63
CA SER A 200 -2.80 8.97 -12.45
C SER A 200 -2.60 10.40 -12.95
N LEU A 201 -1.48 10.64 -13.64
CA LEU A 201 -1.16 11.89 -14.33
C LEU A 201 -1.82 11.99 -15.72
N ALA A 202 -2.64 11.02 -16.12
CA ALA A 202 -3.41 11.09 -17.37
C ALA A 202 -4.43 12.24 -17.33
N THR A 203 -4.92 12.65 -18.50
CA THR A 203 -6.07 13.56 -18.58
C THR A 203 -7.25 12.94 -17.83
N ASP A 204 -7.91 13.74 -16.98
CA ASP A 204 -8.97 13.30 -16.06
C ASP A 204 -8.55 12.18 -15.08
N GLY A 205 -7.24 11.98 -14.88
CA GLY A 205 -6.65 10.94 -14.01
C GLY A 205 -6.77 11.21 -12.51
N ASN A 206 -7.23 12.39 -12.10
CA ASN A 206 -7.28 12.80 -10.68
C ASN A 206 -8.60 12.38 -10.00
N THR A 207 -8.88 11.07 -9.96
CA THR A 207 -10.09 10.51 -9.33
C THR A 207 -10.05 10.65 -7.82
N LEU A 208 -10.98 11.38 -7.22
CA LEU A 208 -11.09 11.43 -5.75
C LEU A 208 -11.51 10.05 -5.21
N ILE A 209 -10.67 9.46 -4.35
CA ILE A 209 -10.96 8.20 -3.68
C ILE A 209 -11.83 8.50 -2.45
N THR A 210 -13.05 7.98 -2.41
CA THR A 210 -14.00 8.17 -1.31
C THR A 210 -14.36 6.85 -0.65
N ALA A 211 -14.95 6.92 0.56
CA ALA A 211 -15.40 5.74 1.29
C ALA A 211 -16.40 4.89 0.48
N ASP A 212 -17.35 5.53 -0.19
CA ASP A 212 -18.35 4.84 -1.02
C ASP A 212 -17.72 4.31 -2.32
N GLY A 213 -16.74 5.01 -2.86
CA GLY A 213 -16.09 4.65 -4.11
C GLY A 213 -15.23 3.39 -4.04
N VAL A 214 -14.61 3.10 -2.89
CA VAL A 214 -13.70 1.95 -2.70
C VAL A 214 -14.42 0.64 -2.36
N ILE A 215 -15.74 0.65 -2.15
CA ILE A 215 -16.48 -0.53 -1.67
C ILE A 215 -16.30 -1.75 -2.58
N THR A 216 -16.15 -1.53 -3.89
CA THR A 216 -15.93 -2.59 -4.88
C THR A 216 -14.48 -2.71 -5.34
N ALA A 217 -13.57 -1.92 -4.77
CA ALA A 217 -12.14 -1.99 -5.06
C ALA A 217 -11.51 -3.20 -4.36
N CYS A 218 -10.38 -3.66 -4.90
CA CYS A 218 -9.61 -4.80 -4.42
C CYS A 218 -10.38 -6.14 -4.56
N THR A 219 -9.66 -7.23 -4.81
CA THR A 219 -10.20 -8.59 -4.92
C THR A 219 -10.36 -9.23 -3.54
N ASP A 220 -11.27 -10.20 -3.43
CA ASP A 220 -11.51 -10.94 -2.18
C ASP A 220 -10.47 -12.06 -1.97
N ASP A 221 -9.20 -11.66 -1.94
CA ASP A 221 -8.05 -12.52 -1.66
C ASP A 221 -6.94 -11.71 -0.94
N ALA A 222 -5.79 -12.33 -0.70
CA ALA A 222 -4.62 -11.72 -0.07
C ALA A 222 -3.48 -11.41 -1.07
N ASN A 223 -3.81 -11.30 -2.36
CA ASN A 223 -2.85 -11.04 -3.43
C ASN A 223 -2.86 -9.57 -3.89
N ASN A 224 -3.66 -8.72 -3.25
CA ASN A 224 -3.74 -7.31 -3.59
C ASN A 224 -2.41 -6.61 -3.25
N SER A 225 -1.96 -5.75 -4.16
CA SER A 225 -0.99 -4.70 -3.82
C SER A 225 -1.54 -3.32 -4.15
N VAL A 226 -1.08 -2.32 -3.39
CA VAL A 226 -1.34 -0.91 -3.67
C VAL A 226 -0.02 -0.25 -4.06
N VAL A 227 -0.02 0.36 -5.24
CA VAL A 227 1.12 1.08 -5.81
C VAL A 227 0.80 2.57 -5.73
N LEU A 228 1.63 3.30 -5.00
CA LEU A 228 1.47 4.73 -4.72
C LEU A 228 2.62 5.48 -5.38
N GLY A 229 2.31 6.38 -6.32
CA GLY A 229 3.31 7.11 -7.09
C GLY A 229 3.27 8.62 -6.93
N SER A 230 4.43 9.25 -7.09
CA SER A 230 4.63 10.71 -6.98
C SER A 230 5.75 11.16 -7.90
N ARG A 231 5.75 12.46 -8.23
CA ARG A 231 6.87 13.18 -8.88
C ARG A 231 7.97 13.58 -7.89
#